data_AF-A0A0Q3K9N3-F1
#
_entry.id   AF-A0A0Q3K9N3-F1
#
_cell.length_a   1.000
_cell.length_b   1.000
_cell.length_c   1.000
_cell.angle_alpha   90.00
_cell.angle_beta   90.00
_cell.angle_gamma   90.00
#
_symmetry.space_group_name_H-M   'P 1'
#
loop_
_entity.id
_entity.type
_entity.pdbx_description
1 polymer ?
#
loop_
_entity_poly.entity_id
_entity_poly.type
_entity_poly.pdbx_seq_one_letter_code
_entity_poly.pdbx_strand_id
1 'polypeptide(L)'
;MNILIQILSSVGFITAIIGVIYLLISIGKKMLYYPANVQQEALKKISKSFQIAGILIAISTICFLGGKQIIKFDFYYTLKHNKMINTEIDGIFFSENDLNGVFNNFEGTEGRNRCEHFRGFINLENNETIPIEIIRHCYEKNRYIIISKKYYMDADIGDIVTDKFDYIQKETINSQ
;
A
#
# COMPACT_ATOMS: atom_id res chain seq x y z
N MET A 1 -4.04 15.27 -7.26
CA MET A 1 -3.59 13.91 -6.93
C MET A 1 -4.74 13.02 -6.44
N ASN A 2 -5.54 13.45 -5.46
CA ASN A 2 -6.68 12.67 -4.92
C ASN A 2 -7.59 12.04 -5.98
N ILE A 3 -8.11 12.85 -6.91
CA ILE A 3 -9.03 12.38 -7.97
C ILE A 3 -8.37 11.31 -8.85
N LEU A 4 -7.09 11.49 -9.20
CA LEU A 4 -6.33 10.52 -10.01
C LEU A 4 -6.21 9.17 -9.29
N ILE A 5 -5.81 9.19 -8.01
CA ILE A 5 -5.68 7.97 -7.19
C ILE A 5 -7.04 7.28 -7.02
N GLN A 6 -8.11 8.05 -6.84
CA GLN A 6 -9.46 7.52 -6.72
C GLN A 6 -9.94 6.84 -8.02
N ILE A 7 -9.69 7.46 -9.17
CA ILE A 7 -10.01 6.87 -10.48
C ILE A 7 -9.21 5.59 -10.69
N LEU A 8 -7.89 5.62 -10.44
CA LEU A 8 -7.02 4.44 -10.56
C LEU A 8 -7.49 3.28 -9.68
N SER A 9 -7.80 3.57 -8.41
CA SER A 9 -8.31 2.56 -7.47
C SER A 9 -9.65 1.98 -7.94
N SER A 10 -10.57 2.84 -8.40
CA SER A 10 -11.89 2.40 -8.89
C SER A 10 -11.78 1.52 -10.13
N VAL A 11 -10.97 1.93 -11.12
CA VAL A 11 -10.72 1.15 -12.33
C VAL A 11 -10.04 -0.18 -11.97
N GLY A 12 -9.04 -0.15 -11.09
CA GLY A 12 -8.36 -1.34 -10.60
C GLY A 12 -9.30 -2.33 -9.94
N PHE A 13 -10.23 -1.83 -9.12
CA PHE A 13 -11.22 -2.67 -8.44
C PHE A 13 -12.24 -3.29 -9.39
N ILE A 14 -12.81 -2.49 -10.30
CA ILE A 14 -13.79 -2.97 -11.29
C ILE A 14 -13.16 -4.04 -12.19
N THR A 15 -11.94 -3.79 -12.69
CA THR A 15 -11.23 -4.74 -13.56
C THR A 15 -10.87 -6.03 -12.82
N ALA A 16 -10.49 -5.98 -11.54
CA ALA A 16 -10.28 -7.17 -10.72
C ALA A 16 -11.55 -8.01 -10.61
N ILE A 17 -12.69 -7.40 -10.25
CA ILE A 17 -13.96 -8.12 -10.09
C ILE A 17 -14.36 -8.82 -11.39
N ILE A 18 -14.36 -8.08 -12.50
CA ILE A 18 -14.73 -8.66 -13.80
C ILE A 18 -13.74 -9.78 -14.17
N GLY A 19 -12.43 -9.57 -13.96
CA GLY A 19 -11.40 -10.58 -14.21
C GLY A 19 -11.64 -11.88 -13.43
N VAL A 20 -11.93 -11.79 -12.13
CA VAL A 20 -12.23 -12.93 -11.26
C VAL A 20 -13.50 -13.65 -11.71
N ILE A 21 -14.57 -12.92 -12.07
CA ILE A 21 -15.81 -13.53 -12.58
C ILE A 21 -15.54 -14.34 -13.85
N TYR A 22 -14.80 -13.78 -14.81
CA TYR A 22 -14.41 -14.50 -16.03
C TYR A 22 -13.58 -15.76 -15.72
N LEU A 23 -12.70 -15.67 -14.72
CA LEU A 23 -11.85 -16.79 -14.30
C LEU A 23 -12.69 -17.91 -13.69
N LEU A 24 -13.63 -17.58 -12.78
CA LEU A 24 -14.56 -18.55 -12.18
C LEU A 24 -15.45 -19.22 -13.22
N ILE A 25 -16.01 -18.45 -14.17
CA ILE A 25 -16.80 -19.00 -15.28
C ILE A 25 -15.95 -19.95 -16.13
N SER A 26 -14.69 -19.61 -16.39
CA SER A 26 -13.78 -20.42 -17.20
C SER A 26 -13.42 -21.74 -16.51
N ILE A 27 -13.16 -21.71 -15.19
CA ILE A 27 -12.93 -22.90 -14.38
C ILE A 27 -14.18 -23.79 -14.37
N GLY A 28 -15.35 -23.20 -14.10
CA GLY A 28 -16.62 -23.93 -14.07
C GLY A 28 -16.90 -24.63 -15.40
N LYS A 29 -16.70 -23.93 -16.53
CA LYS A 29 -16.81 -24.54 -17.87
C LYS A 29 -15.78 -25.64 -18.09
N LYS A 30 -14.53 -25.46 -17.66
CA LYS A 30 -13.47 -26.48 -17.82
C LYS A 30 -13.77 -27.78 -17.08
N MET A 31 -14.53 -27.73 -15.98
CA MET A 31 -14.93 -28.91 -15.20
C MET A 31 -16.10 -29.70 -15.83
N LEU A 32 -16.81 -29.13 -16.80
CA LEU A 32 -17.91 -29.81 -17.49
C LEU A 32 -17.38 -30.80 -18.53
N TYR A 33 -18.07 -31.94 -18.66
CA TYR A 33 -17.80 -32.89 -19.74
C TYR A 33 -18.30 -32.32 -21.08
N TYR A 34 -17.44 -32.33 -22.10
CA TYR A 34 -17.78 -31.98 -23.47
C TYR A 34 -17.59 -33.19 -24.38
N PRO A 35 -18.59 -33.56 -25.21
CA PRO A 35 -18.43 -34.62 -26.19
C PRO A 35 -17.38 -34.25 -27.25
N ALA A 36 -16.71 -35.26 -27.81
CA ALA A 36 -15.52 -35.08 -28.66
C ALA A 36 -15.76 -34.18 -29.88
N ASN A 37 -16.97 -34.17 -30.43
CA ASN A 37 -17.37 -33.36 -31.59
C ASN A 37 -17.40 -31.84 -31.33
N VAL A 38 -17.54 -31.40 -30.07
CA VAL A 38 -17.59 -29.98 -29.70
C VAL A 38 -16.43 -29.56 -28.78
N GLN A 39 -15.59 -30.52 -28.37
CA GLN A 39 -14.54 -30.33 -27.39
C GLN A 39 -13.54 -29.23 -27.80
N GLN A 40 -13.10 -29.21 -29.07
CA GLN A 40 -12.15 -28.19 -29.55
C GLN A 40 -12.75 -26.78 -29.54
N GLU A 41 -14.02 -26.64 -29.93
CA GLU A 41 -14.71 -25.34 -29.92
C GLU A 41 -14.93 -24.84 -28.48
N ALA A 42 -15.33 -25.74 -27.57
CA ALA A 42 -15.47 -25.44 -26.15
C ALA A 42 -14.14 -24.98 -25.53
N LEU A 43 -13.03 -25.69 -25.81
CA LEU A 43 -11.70 -25.32 -25.33
C LEU A 43 -11.25 -23.95 -25.87
N LYS A 44 -11.53 -23.63 -27.13
CA LYS A 44 -11.21 -22.31 -27.72
C LYS A 44 -11.98 -21.18 -27.01
N LYS A 45 -13.26 -21.38 -26.70
CA LYS A 45 -14.08 -20.41 -25.95
C LYS A 45 -13.56 -20.23 -24.51
N ILE A 46 -13.21 -21.32 -23.83
CA ILE A 46 -12.63 -21.29 -22.48
C ILE A 46 -11.30 -20.55 -22.48
N SER A 47 -10.41 -20.84 -23.44
CA SER A 47 -9.11 -20.18 -23.57
C SER A 47 -9.25 -18.66 -23.78
N LYS A 48 -10.19 -18.23 -24.64
CA LYS A 48 -10.50 -16.80 -24.84
C LYS A 48 -10.96 -16.13 -23.54
N SER A 49 -11.80 -16.80 -22.74
CA SER A 49 -12.24 -16.28 -21.44
C SER A 49 -11.09 -16.18 -20.43
N PHE A 50 -10.17 -17.15 -20.40
CA PHE A 50 -8.94 -17.04 -19.58
C PHE A 50 -8.05 -15.87 -20.02
N GLN A 51 -7.90 -15.63 -21.31
CA GLN A 51 -7.13 -14.48 -21.82
C GLN A 51 -7.74 -13.15 -21.38
N ILE A 52 -9.07 -13.00 -21.51
CA ILE A 52 -9.78 -11.80 -21.05
C ILE A 52 -9.60 -11.61 -19.53
N ALA A 53 -9.75 -12.69 -18.75
CA ALA A 53 -9.52 -12.65 -17.31
C ALA A 53 -8.09 -12.19 -16.98
N GLY A 54 -7.08 -12.76 -17.66
CA GLY A 54 -5.67 -12.41 -17.46
C GLY A 54 -5.38 -10.94 -17.78
N ILE A 55 -5.92 -10.41 -18.88
CA ILE A 55 -5.75 -8.99 -19.25
C ILE A 55 -6.37 -8.08 -18.19
N LEU A 56 -7.59 -8.38 -17.74
CA LEU A 56 -8.28 -7.58 -16.72
C LEU A 56 -7.54 -7.58 -15.39
N ILE A 57 -7.04 -8.75 -14.95
CA ILE A 57 -6.22 -8.87 -13.74
C ILE A 57 -4.89 -8.12 -13.89
N ALA A 58 -4.26 -8.15 -15.06
CA ALA A 58 -3.03 -7.41 -15.33
C ALA A 58 -3.26 -5.90 -15.27
N ILE A 59 -4.34 -5.40 -15.88
CA ILE A 59 -4.73 -3.97 -15.81
C ILE A 59 -4.97 -3.58 -14.36
N SER A 60 -5.72 -4.39 -13.60
CA SER A 60 -5.97 -4.14 -12.19
C SER A 60 -4.67 -4.03 -11.37
N THR A 61 -3.76 -4.98 -11.59
CA THR A 61 -2.44 -5.00 -10.93
C THR A 61 -1.65 -3.73 -11.23
N ILE A 62 -1.62 -3.30 -12.50
CA ILE A 62 -0.95 -2.05 -12.90
C ILE A 62 -1.59 -0.83 -12.23
N CYS A 63 -2.92 -0.77 -12.14
CA CYS A 63 -3.61 0.33 -11.46
C CYS A 63 -3.21 0.45 -9.98
N PHE A 64 -3.19 -0.66 -9.25
CA PHE A 64 -2.84 -0.64 -7.82
C PHE A 64 -1.34 -0.38 -7.59
N LEU A 65 -0.44 -1.07 -8.32
CA LEU A 65 1.00 -0.86 -8.19
C LEU A 65 1.41 0.55 -8.64
N GLY A 66 0.89 0.98 -9.80
CA GLY A 66 1.14 2.31 -10.33
C GLY A 66 0.63 3.40 -9.40
N GLY A 67 -0.58 3.26 -8.86
CA GLY A 67 -1.10 4.22 -7.90
C GLY A 67 -0.28 4.27 -6.61
N LYS A 68 0.20 3.13 -6.07
CA LYS A 68 1.10 3.11 -4.90
C LYS A 68 2.41 3.84 -5.19
N GLN A 69 2.96 3.66 -6.38
CA GLN A 69 4.19 4.35 -6.80
C GLN A 69 3.97 5.87 -6.92
N ILE A 70 2.82 6.31 -7.41
CA ILE A 70 2.46 7.74 -7.47
C ILE A 70 2.35 8.33 -6.07
N ILE A 71 1.70 7.63 -5.12
CA ILE A 71 1.59 8.08 -3.73
C ILE A 71 2.97 8.17 -3.08
N LYS A 72 3.84 7.18 -3.32
CA LYS A 72 5.22 7.18 -2.82
C LYS A 72 6.02 8.36 -3.38
N PHE A 73 5.88 8.66 -4.67
CA PHE A 73 6.47 9.85 -5.27
C PHE A 73 5.94 11.15 -4.66
N ASP A 74 4.62 11.28 -4.51
CA ASP A 74 3.99 12.45 -3.88
C ASP A 74 4.51 12.66 -2.46
N PHE A 75 4.60 11.59 -1.66
CA PHE A 75 5.13 11.64 -0.30
C PHE A 75 6.57 12.19 -0.26
N TYR A 76 7.47 11.65 -1.08
CA TYR A 76 8.85 12.15 -1.17
C TYR A 76 8.93 13.58 -1.66
N TYR A 77 8.12 13.92 -2.67
CA TYR A 77 8.08 15.27 -3.22
C TYR A 77 7.64 16.26 -2.15
N THR A 78 6.56 15.96 -1.42
CA THR A 78 6.04 16.83 -0.36
C THR A 78 7.06 17.01 0.77
N LEU A 79 7.71 15.93 1.26
CA LEU A 79 8.71 16.04 2.33
C LEU A 79 9.98 16.79 1.90
N LYS A 80 10.37 16.71 0.61
CA LYS A 80 11.56 17.39 0.10
C LYS A 80 11.34 18.89 -0.13
N HIS A 81 10.11 19.29 -0.46
CA HIS A 81 9.80 20.68 -0.83
C HIS A 81 9.17 21.49 0.29
N ASN A 82 8.78 20.86 1.40
CA ASN A 82 8.21 21.55 2.55
C ASN A 82 8.94 21.11 3.80
N LYS A 83 9.34 22.08 4.62
CA LYS A 83 9.99 21.81 5.89
C LYS A 83 9.01 21.15 6.87
N MET A 84 9.47 20.10 7.56
CA MET A 84 8.73 19.46 8.63
C MET A 84 8.77 20.32 9.90
N ILE A 85 7.62 20.65 10.46
CA ILE A 85 7.53 21.39 11.72
C ILE A 85 7.59 20.43 12.91
N ASN A 86 6.69 19.44 12.89
CA ASN A 86 6.59 18.42 13.93
C ASN A 86 5.93 17.16 13.35
N THR A 87 6.04 16.08 14.10
CA THR A 87 5.26 14.86 13.85
C THR A 87 4.60 14.44 15.15
N GLU A 88 3.36 14.00 15.08
CA GLU A 88 2.64 13.38 16.19
C GLU A 88 2.48 11.89 15.88
N ILE A 89 2.90 11.01 16.80
CA ILE A 89 2.75 9.55 16.63
C ILE A 89 2.21 8.99 17.95
N ASP A 90 1.05 8.36 17.87
CA ASP A 90 0.34 7.79 19.01
C ASP A 90 0.17 8.77 20.19
N GLY A 91 -0.10 10.04 19.89
CA GLY A 91 -0.24 11.12 20.87
C GLY A 91 1.07 11.72 21.37
N ILE A 92 2.23 11.20 20.95
CA ILE A 92 3.55 11.74 21.31
C ILE A 92 4.03 12.72 20.24
N PHE A 93 4.44 13.92 20.68
CA PHE A 93 4.93 14.97 19.81
C PHE A 93 6.44 14.93 19.65
N PHE A 94 6.88 14.97 18.40
CA PHE A 94 8.27 15.01 17.99
C PHE A 94 8.54 16.34 17.29
N SER A 95 9.53 17.08 17.78
CA SER A 95 9.98 18.29 17.09
C SER A 95 10.74 17.95 15.81
N GLU A 96 10.92 18.94 14.94
CA GLU A 96 11.82 18.85 13.78
C GLU A 96 13.21 18.28 14.16
N ASN A 97 13.76 18.73 15.29
CA ASN A 97 15.08 18.31 15.75
C ASN A 97 15.11 16.84 16.18
N ASP A 98 14.01 16.32 16.74
CA ASP A 98 13.92 14.94 17.19
C ASP A 98 13.91 13.95 16.01
N LEU A 99 13.33 14.38 14.88
CA LEU A 99 13.15 13.57 13.67
C LEU A 99 14.10 13.92 12.53
N ASN A 100 15.10 14.75 12.81
CA ASN A 100 16.10 15.12 11.83
C ASN A 100 16.77 13.87 11.26
N GLY A 101 16.66 13.68 9.95
CA GLY A 101 17.25 12.52 9.26
C GLY A 101 16.37 11.28 9.19
N VAL A 102 15.29 11.17 9.99
CA VAL A 102 14.46 9.95 10.07
C VAL A 102 13.76 9.66 8.75
N PHE A 103 13.25 10.70 8.08
CA PHE A 103 12.55 10.58 6.80
C PHE A 103 13.42 10.95 5.59
N ASN A 104 14.75 10.93 5.73
CA ASN A 104 15.65 11.30 4.62
C ASN A 104 16.03 10.09 3.76
N ASN A 105 16.16 8.92 4.38
CA ASN A 105 16.59 7.69 3.71
C ASN A 105 15.59 6.57 4.02
N PHE A 106 14.97 6.06 2.97
CA PHE A 106 14.05 4.93 3.08
C PHE A 106 14.64 3.74 2.37
N GLU A 107 14.67 2.62 3.07
CA GLU A 107 15.06 1.33 2.51
C GLU A 107 13.86 0.61 1.89
N GLY A 108 14.13 -0.39 1.05
CA GLY A 108 13.09 -1.21 0.46
C GLY A 108 12.39 -2.07 1.50
N THR A 109 11.06 -2.00 1.55
CA THR A 109 10.26 -2.81 2.48
C THR A 109 10.17 -4.25 2.02
N GLU A 110 10.58 -5.19 2.88
CA GLU A 110 10.42 -6.63 2.63
C GLU A 110 8.99 -7.15 2.88
N GLY A 111 8.13 -6.30 3.46
CA GLY A 111 6.70 -6.57 3.64
C GLY A 111 6.37 -7.64 4.69
N ARG A 112 7.37 -8.24 5.33
CA ARG A 112 7.22 -9.33 6.31
C ARG A 112 7.41 -8.82 7.74
N ASN A 113 6.91 -9.58 8.71
CA ASN A 113 7.14 -9.38 10.16
C ASN A 113 6.69 -8.03 10.72
N ARG A 114 5.40 -7.73 10.58
CA ARG A 114 4.73 -6.54 11.12
C ARG A 114 4.11 -6.85 12.48
N CYS A 115 4.44 -6.09 13.52
CA CYS A 115 4.00 -6.37 14.89
C CYS A 115 3.13 -5.26 15.50
N GLU A 116 3.72 -4.09 15.71
CA GLU A 116 3.05 -2.97 16.39
C GLU A 116 2.73 -1.88 15.37
N HIS A 117 1.57 -1.25 15.53
CA HIS A 117 1.04 -0.25 14.61
C HIS A 117 0.77 1.05 15.36
N PHE A 118 1.38 2.13 14.90
CA PHE A 118 1.21 3.45 15.47
C PHE A 118 0.68 4.39 14.39
N ARG A 119 -0.37 5.15 14.72
CA ARG A 119 -0.89 6.17 13.80
C ARG A 119 -0.25 7.50 14.10
N GLY A 120 -0.04 8.31 13.06
CA GLY A 120 0.55 9.62 13.24
C GLY A 120 0.27 10.59 12.11
N PHE A 121 0.79 11.79 12.29
CA PHE A 121 0.65 12.92 11.39
C PHE A 121 2.00 13.64 11.27
N ILE A 122 2.43 13.91 10.05
CA ILE A 122 3.57 14.81 9.77
C ILE A 122 2.99 16.18 9.44
N ASN A 123 3.27 17.20 10.25
CA ASN A 123 2.83 18.56 9.99
C ASN A 123 3.95 19.37 9.33
N LEU A 124 3.60 20.04 8.23
CA LEU A 124 4.52 20.76 7.37
C LEU A 124 4.29 22.26 7.45
N GLU A 125 5.30 23.04 7.06
CA GLU A 125 5.26 24.51 7.11
C GLU A 125 4.20 25.17 6.24
N ASN A 126 3.76 24.47 5.19
CA ASN A 126 2.70 24.93 4.29
C ASN A 126 1.28 24.66 4.84
N ASN A 127 1.15 24.35 6.14
CA ASN A 127 -0.08 23.90 6.80
C ASN A 127 -0.67 22.60 6.23
N GLU A 128 0.11 21.83 5.45
CA GLU A 128 -0.28 20.50 5.02
C GLU A 128 0.06 19.48 6.10
N THR A 129 -0.86 18.55 6.34
CA THR A 129 -0.66 17.42 7.25
C THR A 129 -0.69 16.12 6.45
N ILE A 130 0.36 15.32 6.58
CA ILE A 130 0.43 13.99 5.98
C ILE A 130 0.10 12.94 7.06
N PRO A 131 -1.07 12.27 6.99
CA PRO A 131 -1.35 11.15 7.87
C PRO A 131 -0.49 9.95 7.48
N ILE A 132 0.11 9.33 8.49
CA ILE A 132 0.99 8.17 8.36
C ILE A 132 0.60 7.06 9.33
N GLU A 133 1.00 5.85 8.99
CA GLU A 133 1.06 4.72 9.91
C GLU A 133 2.50 4.22 9.97
N ILE A 134 2.98 3.96 11.18
CA ILE A 134 4.31 3.45 11.46
C ILE A 134 4.14 2.03 11.99
N ILE A 135 4.73 1.07 11.30
CA ILE A 135 4.67 -0.33 11.69
C ILE A 135 6.05 -0.79 12.15
N ARG A 136 6.16 -1.29 13.37
CA ARG A 136 7.42 -1.84 13.88
C ARG A 136 7.69 -3.24 13.30
N HIS A 137 8.95 -3.49 12.94
CA HIS A 137 9.40 -4.82 12.57
C HIS A 137 9.53 -5.72 13.81
N CYS A 138 9.01 -6.94 13.75
CA CYS A 138 8.95 -7.85 14.91
C CYS A 138 10.31 -8.29 15.46
N TYR A 139 11.30 -8.43 14.58
CA TYR A 139 12.58 -9.08 14.93
C TYR A 139 13.77 -8.13 14.87
N GLU A 140 13.61 -7.00 14.19
CA GLU A 140 14.71 -6.06 14.00
C GLU A 140 14.41 -4.84 14.85
N LYS A 141 15.25 -4.68 15.87
CA LYS A 141 15.16 -3.54 16.76
C LYS A 141 15.36 -2.25 15.95
N ASN A 142 14.57 -1.22 16.27
CA ASN A 142 14.65 0.11 15.67
C ASN A 142 14.26 0.17 14.19
N ARG A 143 13.78 -0.92 13.58
CA ARG A 143 13.30 -0.91 12.20
C ARG A 143 11.79 -0.70 12.16
N TYR A 144 11.38 0.30 11.38
CA TYR A 144 9.99 0.70 11.22
C TYR A 144 9.63 0.86 9.74
N ILE A 145 8.42 0.49 9.37
CA ILE A 145 7.85 0.63 8.04
C ILE A 145 6.93 1.84 8.06
N ILE A 146 7.14 2.77 7.14
CA ILE A 146 6.29 3.96 6.99
C ILE A 146 5.25 3.70 5.89
N ILE A 147 3.99 3.89 6.24
CA ILE A 147 2.86 3.79 5.31
C ILE A 147 2.19 5.17 5.23
N SER A 148 2.00 5.67 4.01
CA SER A 148 1.20 6.87 3.78
C SER A 148 -0.28 6.53 3.80
N LYS A 149 -1.04 7.28 4.60
CA LYS A 149 -2.51 7.21 4.72
C LYS A 149 -3.20 8.43 4.09
N LYS A 150 -2.44 9.26 3.36
CA LYS A 150 -2.92 10.53 2.78
C LYS A 150 -4.08 10.35 1.80
N TYR A 151 -4.09 9.20 1.12
CA TYR A 151 -5.07 8.87 0.09
C TYR A 151 -5.90 7.66 0.52
N TYR A 152 -7.02 7.42 -0.17
CA TYR A 152 -7.87 6.23 0.07
C TYR A 152 -7.12 4.89 -0.12
N MET A 153 -5.98 4.92 -0.82
CA MET A 153 -5.13 3.76 -1.01
C MET A 153 -3.86 3.91 -0.19
N ASP A 154 -3.60 2.92 0.67
CA ASP A 154 -2.39 2.87 1.47
C ASP A 154 -1.17 2.53 0.61
N ALA A 155 -0.06 3.23 0.85
CA ALA A 155 1.20 2.98 0.16
C ALA A 155 2.35 2.86 1.15
N ASP A 156 3.05 1.72 1.11
CA ASP A 156 4.31 1.51 1.82
C ASP A 156 5.36 2.43 1.20
N ILE A 157 5.80 3.44 1.96
CA ILE A 157 6.81 4.39 1.54
C ILE A 157 8.19 3.74 1.60
N GLY A 158 8.49 3.04 2.69
CA GLY A 158 9.74 2.34 2.87
C GLY A 158 10.01 2.08 4.33
N ASP A 159 11.16 1.46 4.56
CA ASP A 159 11.64 1.15 5.90
C ASP A 159 12.63 2.22 6.37
N ILE A 160 12.65 2.47 7.66
CA ILE A 160 13.58 3.35 8.34
C ILE A 160 14.16 2.63 9.55
N VAL A 161 15.41 2.97 9.90
CA VAL A 161 16.06 2.48 11.11
C VAL A 161 16.33 3.66 12.03
N THR A 162 15.64 3.72 13.17
CA THR A 162 15.73 4.82 14.12
C THR A 162 15.43 4.38 15.54
N ASP A 163 16.17 4.88 16.53
CA ASP A 163 15.88 4.68 17.95
C ASP A 163 14.83 5.67 18.49
N LYS A 164 14.45 6.68 17.68
CA LYS A 164 13.55 7.75 18.09
C LYS A 164 12.15 7.26 18.43
N PHE A 165 11.72 6.11 17.94
CA PHE A 165 10.39 5.58 18.22
C PHE A 165 10.35 4.59 19.39
N ASP A 166 11.50 4.27 20.01
CA ASP A 166 11.56 3.30 21.11
C ASP A 166 10.78 3.74 22.35
N TYR A 167 10.55 5.04 22.53
CA TYR A 167 9.79 5.55 23.67
C TYR A 167 8.27 5.41 23.52
N ILE A 168 7.76 5.23 22.30
CA ILE A 168 6.34 4.93 22.07
C ILE A 168 5.94 3.65 22.83
N GLN A 169 6.91 2.72 23.01
CA GLN A 169 6.74 1.49 23.78
C GLN A 169 6.57 1.70 25.29
N LYS A 170 7.15 2.77 25.87
CA LYS A 170 7.24 2.92 27.34
C LYS A 170 5.93 3.36 27.98
N GLU A 171 5.08 4.09 27.26
CA GLU A 171 3.78 4.53 27.80
C GLU A 171 2.70 3.44 27.70
N THR A 172 2.78 2.55 26.71
CA THR A 172 1.85 1.42 26.58
C THR A 172 2.02 0.37 27.68
N ILE A 173 3.22 0.23 28.25
CA ILE A 173 3.48 -0.69 29.37
C ILE A 173 3.10 -0.08 30.72
N ASN A 174 3.14 1.25 30.86
CA ASN A 174 2.84 1.96 32.11
C ASN A 174 1.37 2.39 32.25
N SER A 175 0.49 1.99 31.33
CA SER A 175 -0.94 2.33 31.32
C SER A 175 -1.87 1.13 31.63
N GLN A 176 -1.33 0.06 32.20
CA GLN A 176 -2.10 -1.05 32.82
C GLN A 176 -2.03 -0.96 34.34
#